data_AF-A0A949Q306-F1
#
_entry.id   AF-A0A949Q306-F1
#
_cell.length_a   1.000
_cell.length_b   1.000
_cell.length_c   1.000
_cell.angle_alpha   90.00
_cell.angle_beta   90.00
_cell.angle_gamma   90.00
#
_symmetry.space_group_name_H-M   'P 1'
#
loop_
_entity.id
_entity.type
_entity.pdbx_description
1 polymer ?
#
loop_
_entity_poly.entity_id
_entity_poly.type
_entity_poly.pdbx_seq_one_letter_code
_entity_poly.pdbx_strand_id
1 'polypeptide(L)'
;MFSRLKFTLPNLIHFVWIGDINALDLSYIRIWKAINPDKICCLWIDSESSDCQRFHQLLDDHIKTARPRDRHIALLRLQNEAFAFIHPQMNGEKTFNTLAAQFLEHKGIPNQPQHVCHDTGFNLQIAEINALFTGRFSALRRFYDYEVILRGNFAAASDIARLLILYQYGGLYIDGDTLPDIDELFTTANAWLRQVGIPGHHAIAQAKSTALLARLHHPNEEAVTQIQECLQPFPQSLREPLCRNIIMDAATIRLTDIRPLGSVACYRDLPVLSALSWLPETWFSNVIGCLPGAKAVAILLRTIHKRYRFLEANDAIFTLIKDHDNSHYLSRLLPWRYESRYQPPG
;
A
#
# COMPACT_ATOMS: atom_id res chain seq x y z
N MET A 1 -23.76 -27.70 -9.36
CA MET A 1 -23.94 -27.89 -7.90
C MET A 1 -23.05 -26.97 -7.05
N PHE A 2 -21.86 -26.54 -7.51
CA PHE A 2 -20.94 -25.66 -6.76
C PHE A 2 -21.33 -24.17 -6.64
N SER A 3 -22.25 -23.66 -7.47
CA SER A 3 -22.71 -22.26 -7.40
C SER A 3 -23.50 -21.92 -6.13
N ARG A 4 -23.98 -22.93 -5.39
CA ARG A 4 -24.74 -22.75 -4.13
C ARG A 4 -23.87 -22.49 -2.89
N LEU A 5 -22.54 -22.51 -3.00
CA LEU A 5 -21.62 -22.33 -1.87
C LEU A 5 -20.90 -20.98 -1.85
N LYS A 6 -21.11 -20.15 -2.88
CA LYS A 6 -20.56 -18.80 -2.94
C LYS A 6 -21.53 -17.80 -2.34
N PHE A 7 -21.01 -16.90 -1.53
CA PHE A 7 -21.75 -15.82 -0.91
C PHE A 7 -21.28 -14.49 -1.47
N THR A 8 -22.21 -13.59 -1.75
CA THR A 8 -21.90 -12.22 -2.14
C THR A 8 -21.19 -11.50 -0.99
N LEU A 9 -20.12 -10.80 -1.33
CA LEU A 9 -19.37 -9.97 -0.39
C LEU A 9 -20.22 -8.75 0.03
N PRO A 10 -20.00 -8.22 1.25
CA PRO A 10 -20.53 -6.91 1.61
C PRO A 10 -20.21 -5.84 0.54
N ASN A 11 -21.14 -4.91 0.30
CA ASN A 11 -20.96 -3.78 -0.63
C ASN A 11 -20.05 -2.69 -0.02
N LEU A 12 -18.90 -3.10 0.46
CA LEU A 12 -17.87 -2.26 1.06
C LEU A 12 -16.60 -2.36 0.21
N ILE A 13 -16.02 -1.20 -0.14
CA ILE A 13 -14.67 -1.07 -0.67
C ILE A 13 -13.83 -0.35 0.39
N HIS A 14 -12.69 -0.93 0.75
CA HIS A 14 -11.78 -0.43 1.76
C HIS A 14 -10.45 -0.04 1.12
N PHE A 15 -10.01 1.18 1.42
CA PHE A 15 -8.67 1.70 1.14
C PHE A 15 -7.96 1.96 2.45
N VAL A 16 -6.63 1.86 2.47
CA VAL A 16 -5.80 2.19 3.65
C VAL A 16 -4.77 3.22 3.26
N TRP A 17 -4.64 4.27 4.07
CA TRP A 17 -3.59 5.27 3.96
C TRP A 17 -2.98 5.56 5.33
N ILE A 18 -1.65 5.49 5.45
CA ILE A 18 -0.94 5.75 6.69
C ILE A 18 0.09 6.83 6.40
N GLY A 19 0.02 7.94 7.14
CA GLY A 19 0.83 9.14 6.93
C GLY A 19 0.00 10.36 6.57
N ASP A 20 0.61 11.35 5.93
CA ASP A 20 -0.04 12.61 5.59
C ASP A 20 -1.12 12.39 4.52
N ILE A 21 -2.38 12.60 4.88
CA ILE A 21 -3.51 12.45 3.97
C ILE A 21 -3.46 13.44 2.79
N ASN A 22 -2.79 14.58 2.96
CA ASN A 22 -2.63 15.56 1.87
C ASN A 22 -1.69 15.07 0.77
N ALA A 23 -0.83 14.09 1.08
CA ALA A 23 0.04 13.44 0.11
C ALA A 23 -0.65 12.30 -0.67
N LEU A 24 -1.86 11.90 -0.27
CA LEU A 24 -2.62 10.86 -0.96
C LEU A 24 -3.15 11.40 -2.30
N ASP A 25 -2.75 10.76 -3.40
CA ASP A 25 -3.43 10.96 -4.67
C ASP A 25 -4.79 10.27 -4.66
N LEU A 26 -5.85 11.07 -4.57
CA LEU A 26 -7.23 10.60 -4.54
C LEU A 26 -7.78 10.23 -5.93
N SER A 27 -7.00 10.40 -7.01
CA SER A 27 -7.43 10.14 -8.40
C SER A 27 -7.98 8.72 -8.60
N TYR A 28 -7.23 7.71 -8.16
CA TYR A 28 -7.59 6.30 -8.23
C TYR A 28 -8.86 5.97 -7.42
N ILE A 29 -8.91 6.46 -6.18
CA ILE A 29 -10.05 6.23 -5.27
C ILE A 29 -11.33 6.88 -5.83
N ARG A 30 -11.20 8.07 -6.43
CA ARG A 30 -12.32 8.76 -7.09
C ARG A 30 -12.90 7.94 -8.24
N ILE A 31 -12.05 7.30 -9.05
CA ILE A 31 -12.50 6.41 -10.13
C ILE A 31 -13.30 5.24 -9.55
N TRP A 32 -12.75 4.54 -8.55
CA TRP A 32 -13.45 3.41 -7.90
C TRP A 32 -14.82 3.81 -7.33
N LYS A 33 -14.88 4.95 -6.65
CA LYS A 33 -16.12 5.46 -6.07
C LYS A 33 -17.15 5.81 -7.14
N ALA A 34 -16.72 6.45 -8.23
CA ALA A 34 -17.60 6.89 -9.29
C ALA A 34 -18.20 5.73 -10.09
N ILE A 35 -17.40 4.70 -10.39
CA ILE A 35 -17.89 3.55 -11.17
C ILE A 35 -18.70 2.57 -10.31
N ASN A 36 -18.56 2.57 -8.98
CA ASN A 36 -19.33 1.69 -8.07
C ASN A 36 -20.26 2.51 -7.15
N PRO A 37 -21.31 3.15 -7.68
CA PRO A 37 -22.24 3.95 -6.87
C PRO A 37 -23.03 3.11 -5.87
N ASP A 38 -23.18 1.79 -6.12
CA ASP A 38 -23.84 0.81 -5.26
C ASP A 38 -23.00 0.40 -4.04
N LYS A 39 -21.75 0.84 -3.95
CA LYS A 39 -20.82 0.48 -2.87
C LYS A 39 -20.46 1.67 -1.99
N ILE A 40 -20.27 1.38 -0.71
CA ILE A 40 -19.73 2.32 0.26
C ILE A 40 -18.21 2.18 0.21
N CYS A 41 -17.52 3.28 -0.12
CA CYS A 41 -16.06 3.34 -0.08
C CYS A 41 -15.63 3.94 1.26
N CYS A 42 -14.78 3.21 1.98
CA CYS A 42 -14.18 3.64 3.22
C CYS A 42 -12.67 3.80 3.05
N LEU A 43 -12.14 4.97 3.41
CA LEU A 43 -10.71 5.20 3.56
C LEU A 43 -10.35 5.12 5.03
N TRP A 44 -9.50 4.17 5.35
CA TRP A 44 -8.94 3.97 6.68
C TRP A 44 -7.66 4.76 6.82
N ILE A 45 -7.62 5.65 7.80
CA ILE A 45 -6.46 6.49 8.11
C ILE A 45 -5.96 6.25 9.52
N ASP A 46 -4.71 6.61 9.77
CA ASP A 46 -4.16 6.72 11.13
C ASP A 46 -3.86 8.20 11.41
N SER A 47 -4.88 8.92 11.89
CA SER A 47 -4.74 10.35 12.17
C SER A 47 -3.79 10.64 13.34
N GLU A 48 -3.61 9.66 14.24
CA GLU A 48 -2.68 9.76 15.36
C GLU A 48 -1.20 9.68 14.94
N SER A 49 -0.94 9.15 13.73
CA SER A 49 0.40 8.93 13.18
C SER A 49 0.64 9.61 11.83
N SER A 50 -0.13 10.64 11.47
CA SER A 50 0.00 11.33 10.17
C SER A 50 1.41 11.86 9.87
N ASP A 51 2.19 12.21 10.89
CA ASP A 51 3.53 12.80 10.73
C ASP A 51 4.64 11.75 10.55
N CYS A 52 4.30 10.45 10.52
CA CYS A 52 5.26 9.36 10.54
C CYS A 52 6.26 9.40 9.38
N GLN A 53 5.82 9.73 8.16
CA GLN A 53 6.71 9.82 7.00
C GLN A 53 7.74 10.94 7.18
N ARG A 54 7.27 12.13 7.55
CA ARG A 54 8.13 13.29 7.81
C ARG A 54 9.09 13.02 8.96
N PHE A 55 8.61 12.39 10.03
CA PHE A 55 9.45 12.00 11.16
C PHE A 55 10.64 11.14 10.70
N HIS A 56 10.40 10.09 9.92
CA HIS A 56 11.48 9.24 9.39
C HIS A 56 12.43 9.99 8.46
N GLN A 57 11.91 10.89 7.61
CA GLN A 57 12.75 11.76 6.76
C GLN A 57 13.69 12.64 7.60
N LEU A 58 13.18 13.26 8.67
CA LEU A 58 13.98 14.11 9.56
C LEU A 58 15.06 13.31 10.31
N LEU A 59 14.76 12.09 10.76
CA LEU A 59 15.78 11.21 11.34
C LEU A 59 16.88 10.87 10.33
N ASP A 60 16.50 10.52 9.10
CA ASP A 60 17.44 10.20 8.03
C ASP A 60 18.33 11.40 7.68
N ASP A 61 17.76 12.59 7.54
CA ASP A 61 18.48 13.81 7.18
C ASP A 61 19.40 14.31 8.30
N HIS A 62 18.99 14.16 9.55
CA HIS A 62 19.86 14.40 10.71
C HIS A 62 21.10 13.51 10.66
N ILE A 63 20.91 12.21 10.41
CA ILE A 63 22.03 11.25 10.31
C ILE A 63 22.91 11.53 9.08
N LYS A 64 22.32 11.89 7.92
CA LYS A 64 23.10 12.28 6.73
C LYS A 64 23.98 13.49 7.01
N THR A 65 23.46 14.48 7.74
CA THR A 65 24.18 15.70 8.11
C THR A 65 25.33 15.41 9.07
N ALA A 66 25.11 14.53 10.05
CA ALA A 66 26.11 14.14 11.04
C ALA A 66 27.28 13.31 10.47
N ARG A 67 27.10 12.71 9.27
CA ARG A 67 28.12 11.89 8.57
C ARG A 67 28.84 10.87 9.47
N PRO A 68 28.11 10.01 10.21
CA PRO A 68 28.73 9.01 11.07
C PRO A 68 29.50 7.97 10.25
N ARG A 69 30.46 7.29 10.90
CA ARG A 69 31.26 6.21 10.29
C ARG A 69 30.40 5.07 9.73
N ASP A 70 29.31 4.73 10.42
CA ASP A 70 28.30 3.77 9.94
C ASP A 70 26.91 4.41 10.04
N ARG A 71 26.37 4.82 8.89
CA ARG A 71 25.05 5.44 8.77
C ARG A 71 23.92 4.54 9.24
N HIS A 72 23.99 3.24 8.94
CA HIS A 72 22.92 2.29 9.24
C HIS A 72 22.83 2.05 10.75
N ILE A 73 23.97 1.85 11.41
CA ILE A 73 24.03 1.65 12.86
C ILE A 73 23.60 2.92 13.60
N ALA A 74 24.05 4.10 13.15
CA ALA A 74 23.69 5.36 13.79
C ALA A 74 22.18 5.62 13.71
N LEU A 75 21.56 5.37 12.55
CA LEU A 75 20.13 5.53 12.38
C LEU A 75 19.33 4.48 13.18
N LEU A 76 19.76 3.21 13.17
CA LEU A 76 19.15 2.16 13.98
C LEU A 76 19.06 2.58 15.46
N ARG A 77 20.16 3.10 16.02
CA ARG A 77 20.20 3.57 17.41
C ARG A 77 19.19 4.70 17.63
N LEU A 78 19.17 5.70 16.74
CA LEU A 78 18.24 6.81 16.83
C LEU A 78 16.77 6.36 16.74
N GLN A 79 16.45 5.41 15.86
CA GLN A 79 15.12 4.81 15.73
C GLN A 79 14.72 4.01 16.98
N ASN A 80 15.66 3.26 17.57
CA ASN A 80 15.40 2.53 18.80
C ASN A 80 15.17 3.48 19.99
N GLU A 81 15.96 4.56 20.08
CA GLU A 81 15.75 5.63 21.07
C GLU A 81 14.38 6.30 20.88
N ALA A 82 14.00 6.61 19.63
CA ALA A 82 12.67 7.14 19.31
C ALA A 82 11.56 6.19 19.76
N PHE A 83 11.67 4.90 19.46
CA PHE A 83 10.67 3.92 19.87
C PHE A 83 10.56 3.79 21.39
N ALA A 84 11.70 3.72 22.09
CA ALA A 84 11.74 3.65 23.54
C ALA A 84 11.15 4.90 24.21
N PHE A 85 11.24 6.06 23.56
CA PHE A 85 10.60 7.29 23.99
C PHE A 85 9.09 7.31 23.70
N ILE A 86 8.70 7.00 22.46
CA ILE A 86 7.33 7.19 21.97
C ILE A 86 6.39 6.08 22.43
N HIS A 87 6.70 4.82 22.10
CA HIS A 87 5.75 3.71 22.22
C HIS A 87 5.21 3.50 23.66
N PRO A 88 6.03 3.56 24.74
CA PRO A 88 5.51 3.38 26.11
C PRO A 88 4.58 4.50 26.59
N GLN A 89 4.65 5.69 25.97
CA GLN A 89 3.86 6.86 26.36
C GLN A 89 2.58 7.02 25.56
N MET A 90 2.45 6.30 24.43
CA MET A 90 1.28 6.41 23.55
C MET A 90 0.02 5.99 24.27
N ASN A 91 -1.00 6.84 24.20
CA ASN A 91 -2.35 6.59 24.66
C ASN A 91 -3.31 7.51 23.90
N GLY A 92 -4.62 7.43 24.16
CA GLY A 92 -5.61 8.25 23.45
C GLY A 92 -5.44 9.76 23.60
N GLU A 93 -4.66 10.25 24.56
CA GLU A 93 -4.33 11.68 24.73
C GLU A 93 -2.97 12.03 24.10
N LYS A 94 -1.99 11.14 24.21
CA LYS A 94 -0.63 11.29 23.67
C LYS A 94 -0.46 10.43 22.42
N THR A 95 -0.69 11.06 21.27
CA THR A 95 -0.55 10.40 19.96
C THR A 95 0.90 10.31 19.51
N PHE A 96 1.16 9.50 18.47
CA PHE A 96 2.48 9.45 17.84
C PHE A 96 2.95 10.83 17.40
N ASN A 97 2.10 11.62 16.73
CA ASN A 97 2.46 12.95 16.23
C ASN A 97 3.02 13.86 17.34
N THR A 98 2.33 13.91 18.49
CA THR A 98 2.76 14.75 19.63
C THR A 98 4.07 14.27 20.25
N LEU A 99 4.22 12.96 20.44
CA LEU A 99 5.41 12.36 21.05
C LEU A 99 6.61 12.39 20.10
N ALA A 100 6.40 12.24 18.80
CA ALA A 100 7.41 12.38 17.77
C ALA A 100 7.96 13.81 17.73
N ALA A 101 7.10 14.83 17.79
CA ALA A 101 7.52 16.23 17.86
C ALA A 101 8.38 16.49 19.12
N GLN A 102 7.95 15.99 20.29
CA GLN A 102 8.71 16.10 21.55
C GLN A 102 10.06 15.39 21.48
N PHE A 103 10.12 14.20 20.85
CA PHE A 103 11.37 13.48 20.66
C PHE A 103 12.35 14.27 19.77
N LEU A 104 11.86 14.82 18.65
CA LEU A 104 12.68 15.63 17.75
C LEU A 104 13.24 16.87 18.46
N GLU A 105 12.40 17.57 19.24
CA GLU A 105 12.82 18.71 20.06
C GLU A 105 13.90 18.31 21.08
N HIS A 106 13.70 17.20 21.80
CA HIS A 106 14.69 16.68 22.74
C HIS A 106 16.03 16.33 22.08
N LYS A 107 16.00 15.90 20.82
CA LYS A 107 17.20 15.63 20.01
C LYS A 107 17.78 16.85 19.31
N GLY A 108 17.16 18.03 19.44
CA GLY A 108 17.55 19.24 18.73
C GLY A 108 17.41 19.10 17.20
N ILE A 109 16.52 18.23 16.73
CA ILE A 109 16.23 18.04 15.31
C ILE A 109 15.13 19.04 14.92
N PRO A 110 15.40 19.99 14.01
CA PRO A 110 14.42 20.99 13.61
C PRO A 110 13.17 20.33 13.04
N ASN A 111 12.01 20.62 13.64
CA ASN A 111 10.71 20.24 13.11
C ASN A 111 9.89 21.51 12.84
N GLN A 112 9.16 21.51 11.73
CA GLN A 112 8.17 22.54 11.44
C GLN A 112 6.80 21.87 11.54
N PRO A 113 5.88 22.40 12.36
CA PRO A 113 4.53 21.83 12.46
C PRO A 113 3.85 21.89 11.09
N GLN A 114 3.26 20.77 10.67
CA GLN A 114 2.41 20.72 9.50
C GLN A 114 0.94 20.76 9.94
N HIS A 115 0.16 21.62 9.30
CA HIS A 115 -1.29 21.58 9.44
C HIS A 115 -1.83 20.48 8.52
N VAL A 116 -2.33 19.40 9.12
CA VAL A 116 -3.04 18.37 8.38
C VAL A 116 -4.51 18.81 8.25
N CYS A 117 -4.94 19.13 7.03
CA CYS A 117 -6.36 19.28 6.72
C CYS A 117 -6.94 17.91 6.36
N HIS A 118 -8.08 17.54 6.94
CA HIS A 118 -8.77 16.27 6.64
C HIS A 118 -9.83 16.40 5.54
N ASP A 119 -9.86 17.51 4.80
CA ASP A 119 -10.85 17.68 3.74
C ASP A 119 -10.43 16.95 2.47
N THR A 120 -10.98 15.76 2.26
CA THR A 120 -10.78 14.97 1.04
C THR A 120 -11.51 15.57 -0.17
N GLY A 121 -12.38 16.57 0.02
CA GLY A 121 -13.10 17.28 -1.05
C GLY A 121 -14.15 16.45 -1.80
N PHE A 122 -14.46 15.22 -1.36
CA PHE A 122 -15.55 14.39 -1.88
C PHE A 122 -16.03 13.36 -0.87
N ASN A 123 -17.30 12.90 -1.02
CA ASN A 123 -18.01 12.00 -0.09
C ASN A 123 -17.38 10.60 0.02
N LEU A 124 -16.32 10.48 0.81
CA LEU A 124 -15.65 9.24 1.20
C LEU A 124 -15.87 9.02 2.70
N GLN A 125 -16.21 7.79 3.11
CA GLN A 125 -16.30 7.50 4.54
C GLN A 125 -14.89 7.39 5.10
N ILE A 126 -14.56 8.21 6.08
CA ILE A 126 -13.28 8.12 6.80
C ILE A 126 -13.45 7.24 8.04
N ALA A 127 -12.51 6.35 8.28
CA ALA A 127 -12.46 5.49 9.45
C ALA A 127 -11.04 5.46 10.06
N GLU A 128 -10.96 5.23 11.36
CA GLU A 128 -9.69 5.24 12.10
C GLU A 128 -9.10 3.84 12.24
N ILE A 129 -7.86 3.67 11.81
CA ILE A 129 -7.09 2.43 11.93
C ILE A 129 -6.91 2.04 13.39
N ASN A 130 -6.76 3.01 14.30
CA ASN A 130 -6.60 2.78 15.73
C ASN A 130 -7.76 1.98 16.34
N ALA A 131 -8.98 2.14 15.82
CA ALA A 131 -10.15 1.40 16.28
C ALA A 131 -10.11 -0.11 15.96
N LEU A 132 -9.26 -0.55 15.01
CA LEU A 132 -9.13 -1.94 14.62
C LEU A 132 -8.46 -2.80 15.70
N PHE A 133 -7.65 -2.20 16.56
CA PHE A 133 -6.77 -2.89 17.52
C PHE A 133 -7.42 -3.10 18.88
N THR A 134 -8.68 -3.51 18.90
CA THR A 134 -9.45 -3.71 20.14
C THR A 134 -9.67 -5.20 20.45
N GLY A 135 -9.99 -5.49 21.72
CA GLY A 135 -10.28 -6.85 22.18
C GLY A 135 -9.15 -7.84 21.87
N ARG A 136 -9.47 -8.90 21.11
CA ARG A 136 -8.50 -9.95 20.73
C ARG A 136 -7.41 -9.51 19.73
N PHE A 137 -7.55 -8.33 19.14
CA PHE A 137 -6.58 -7.80 18.16
C PHE A 137 -5.59 -6.81 18.78
N SER A 138 -5.75 -6.48 20.07
CA SER A 138 -4.86 -5.56 20.79
C SER A 138 -3.39 -5.96 20.70
N ALA A 139 -3.08 -7.26 20.75
CA ALA A 139 -1.71 -7.75 20.63
C ALA A 139 -1.05 -7.44 19.27
N LEU A 140 -1.83 -7.25 18.21
CA LEU A 140 -1.31 -6.89 16.88
C LEU A 140 -0.94 -5.41 16.77
N ARG A 141 -1.41 -4.56 17.69
CA ARG A 141 -1.07 -3.13 17.74
C ARG A 141 0.44 -2.93 17.79
N ARG A 142 1.11 -3.68 18.67
CA ARG A 142 2.56 -3.61 18.83
C ARG A 142 3.31 -3.87 17.51
N PHE A 143 2.83 -4.81 16.70
CA PHE A 143 3.49 -5.12 15.42
C PHE A 143 3.24 -4.03 14.37
N TYR A 144 2.05 -3.45 14.38
CA TYR A 144 1.76 -2.26 13.58
C TYR A 144 2.69 -1.10 13.98
N ASP A 145 2.83 -0.84 15.29
CA ASP A 145 3.71 0.22 15.80
C ASP A 145 5.19 -0.04 15.48
N TYR A 146 5.64 -1.30 15.43
CA TYR A 146 6.99 -1.62 14.94
C TYR A 146 7.19 -1.14 13.49
N GLU A 147 6.22 -1.35 12.61
CA GLU A 147 6.35 -0.92 11.22
C GLU A 147 6.27 0.61 11.09
N VAL A 148 5.37 1.27 11.82
CA VAL A 148 5.18 2.73 11.78
C VAL A 148 6.35 3.46 12.45
N ILE A 149 6.70 3.11 13.68
CA ILE A 149 7.64 3.88 14.51
C ILE A 149 9.09 3.48 14.25
N LEU A 150 9.42 2.18 14.18
CA LEU A 150 10.81 1.75 14.02
C LEU A 150 11.28 1.80 12.57
N ARG A 151 10.45 1.38 11.62
CA ARG A 151 10.88 1.17 10.22
C ARG A 151 10.41 2.24 9.25
N GLY A 152 9.29 2.91 9.53
CA GLY A 152 8.62 3.77 8.55
C GLY A 152 8.13 2.96 7.35
N ASN A 153 7.81 1.67 7.55
CA ASN A 153 7.35 0.78 6.49
C ASN A 153 5.83 0.73 6.47
N PHE A 154 5.23 1.75 5.88
CA PHE A 154 3.77 1.92 5.86
C PHE A 154 3.06 0.86 5.01
N ALA A 155 3.74 0.25 4.04
CA ALA A 155 3.21 -0.89 3.29
C ALA A 155 3.00 -2.11 4.21
N ALA A 156 4.00 -2.46 5.03
CA ALA A 156 3.87 -3.55 6.00
C ALA A 156 2.86 -3.25 7.12
N ALA A 157 2.77 -1.99 7.56
CA ALA A 157 1.73 -1.55 8.50
C ALA A 157 0.32 -1.70 7.89
N SER A 158 0.17 -1.32 6.61
CA SER A 158 -1.06 -1.48 5.84
C SER A 158 -1.45 -2.96 5.63
N ASP A 159 -0.49 -3.87 5.51
CA ASP A 159 -0.76 -5.33 5.46
C ASP A 159 -1.47 -5.84 6.74
N ILE A 160 -1.11 -5.31 7.91
CA ILE A 160 -1.79 -5.67 9.16
C ILE A 160 -3.20 -5.06 9.17
N ALA A 161 -3.32 -3.77 8.85
CA ALA A 161 -4.59 -3.06 8.86
C ALA A 161 -5.60 -3.66 7.88
N ARG A 162 -5.21 -3.93 6.62
CA ARG A 162 -6.11 -4.49 5.60
C ARG A 162 -6.71 -5.83 6.01
N LEU A 163 -5.91 -6.71 6.64
CA LEU A 163 -6.39 -7.99 7.11
C LEU A 163 -7.33 -7.86 8.31
N LEU A 164 -7.08 -6.91 9.21
CA LEU A 164 -8.00 -6.61 10.31
C LEU A 164 -9.33 -6.04 9.81
N ILE A 165 -9.28 -5.13 8.84
CA ILE A 165 -10.46 -4.55 8.20
C ILE A 165 -11.30 -5.66 7.56
N LEU A 166 -10.69 -6.46 6.68
CA LEU A 166 -11.36 -7.55 6.00
C LEU A 166 -11.92 -8.60 6.97
N TYR A 167 -11.18 -8.92 8.03
CA TYR A 167 -11.66 -9.86 9.01
C TYR A 167 -12.88 -9.33 9.78
N GLN A 168 -12.91 -8.04 10.12
CA GLN A 168 -14.00 -7.45 10.92
C GLN A 168 -15.22 -7.08 10.08
N TYR A 169 -15.02 -6.52 8.90
CA TYR A 169 -16.08 -5.92 8.06
C TYR A 169 -16.37 -6.72 6.79
N GLY A 170 -15.43 -7.56 6.32
CA GLY A 170 -15.51 -8.19 5.01
C GLY A 170 -15.38 -7.19 3.88
N GLY A 171 -16.01 -7.49 2.73
CA GLY A 171 -16.00 -6.62 1.56
C GLY A 171 -14.75 -6.81 0.70
N LEU A 172 -14.35 -5.74 0.00
CA LEU A 172 -13.16 -5.69 -0.85
C LEU A 172 -12.18 -4.66 -0.29
N TYR A 173 -10.94 -5.07 -0.14
CA TYR A 173 -9.80 -4.17 0.03
C TYR A 173 -9.15 -3.93 -1.33
N ILE A 174 -8.76 -2.69 -1.59
CA ILE A 174 -8.04 -2.27 -2.79
C ILE A 174 -6.94 -1.29 -2.36
N ASP A 175 -5.69 -1.50 -2.82
CA ASP A 175 -4.61 -0.53 -2.60
C ASP A 175 -4.97 0.82 -3.25
N GLY A 176 -4.56 1.93 -2.63
CA GLY A 176 -4.90 3.28 -3.08
C GLY A 176 -4.40 3.65 -4.48
N ASP A 177 -3.45 2.90 -5.02
CA ASP A 177 -2.81 3.07 -6.33
C ASP A 177 -3.26 2.00 -7.36
N THR A 178 -4.25 1.18 -7.04
CA THR A 178 -4.77 0.15 -7.95
C THR A 178 -5.95 0.73 -8.74
N LEU A 179 -5.89 0.66 -10.08
CA LEU A 179 -7.03 1.01 -10.95
C LEU A 179 -7.98 -0.18 -11.16
N PRO A 180 -9.23 0.08 -11.57
CA PRO A 180 -10.07 -0.93 -12.19
C PRO A 180 -9.38 -1.57 -13.40
N ASP A 181 -9.85 -2.76 -13.81
CA ASP A 181 -9.37 -3.36 -15.05
C ASP A 181 -9.81 -2.51 -16.25
N ILE A 182 -8.82 -1.93 -16.91
CA ILE A 182 -8.98 -1.00 -18.03
C ILE A 182 -8.40 -1.55 -19.32
N ASP A 183 -7.81 -2.76 -19.30
CA ASP A 183 -7.03 -3.26 -20.44
C ASP A 183 -7.87 -3.39 -21.71
N GLU A 184 -9.11 -3.86 -21.56
CA GLU A 184 -10.07 -4.02 -22.65
C GLU A 184 -10.44 -2.69 -23.34
N LEU A 185 -10.23 -1.55 -22.70
CA LEU A 185 -10.51 -0.23 -23.26
C LEU A 185 -9.46 0.19 -24.31
N PHE A 186 -8.26 -0.38 -24.25
CA PHE A 186 -7.15 -0.07 -25.15
C PHE A 186 -7.16 -0.98 -26.40
N THR A 187 -8.26 -0.92 -27.15
CA THR A 187 -8.55 -1.85 -28.25
C THR A 187 -7.52 -1.80 -29.38
N THR A 188 -7.10 -0.61 -29.81
CA THR A 188 -6.14 -0.45 -30.91
C THR A 188 -4.75 -0.87 -30.47
N ALA A 189 -4.32 -0.44 -29.28
CA ALA A 189 -3.04 -0.85 -28.72
C ALA A 189 -2.98 -2.38 -28.55
N ASN A 190 -4.05 -3.00 -28.04
CA ASN A 190 -4.12 -4.45 -27.88
C ASN A 190 -4.14 -5.21 -29.21
N ALA A 191 -4.85 -4.71 -30.21
CA ALA A 191 -4.81 -5.29 -31.55
C ALA A 191 -3.39 -5.26 -32.14
N TRP A 192 -2.71 -4.13 -32.01
CA TRP A 192 -1.33 -3.98 -32.48
C TRP A 192 -0.34 -4.88 -31.73
N LEU A 193 -0.41 -4.95 -30.39
CA LEU A 193 0.43 -5.82 -29.58
C LEU A 193 0.31 -7.30 -29.99
N ARG A 194 -0.91 -7.75 -30.29
CA ARG A 194 -1.15 -9.10 -30.82
C ARG A 194 -0.50 -9.31 -32.20
N GLN A 195 -0.53 -8.30 -33.07
CA GLN A 195 0.10 -8.39 -34.40
C GLN A 195 1.63 -8.49 -34.31
N VAL A 196 2.26 -7.77 -33.38
CA VAL A 196 3.72 -7.79 -33.19
C VAL A 196 4.20 -8.91 -32.26
N GLY A 197 3.28 -9.72 -31.71
CA GLY A 197 3.60 -10.87 -30.87
C GLY A 197 4.13 -10.50 -29.48
N ILE A 198 3.81 -9.31 -28.96
CA ILE A 198 4.24 -8.87 -27.63
C ILE A 198 3.16 -9.27 -26.61
N PRO A 199 3.46 -10.13 -25.63
CA PRO A 199 2.51 -10.50 -24.58
C PRO A 199 2.30 -9.35 -23.58
N GLY A 200 1.38 -9.54 -22.63
CA GLY A 200 1.16 -8.59 -21.54
C GLY A 200 2.45 -8.28 -20.77
N HIS A 201 2.73 -6.98 -20.56
CA HIS A 201 3.95 -6.50 -19.93
C HIS A 201 3.66 -5.35 -18.97
N HIS A 202 4.32 -5.31 -17.82
CA HIS A 202 4.05 -4.32 -16.76
C HIS A 202 4.22 -2.87 -17.26
N ALA A 203 5.28 -2.56 -18.02
CA ALA A 203 5.48 -1.25 -18.63
C ALA A 203 4.32 -0.79 -19.54
N ILE A 204 3.67 -1.73 -20.23
CA ILE A 204 2.51 -1.43 -21.08
C ILE A 204 1.29 -1.12 -20.21
N ALA A 205 1.06 -1.91 -19.17
CA ALA A 205 -0.03 -1.68 -18.21
C ALA A 205 0.13 -0.32 -17.50
N GLN A 206 1.37 0.04 -17.13
CA GLN A 206 1.70 1.34 -16.56
C GLN A 206 1.44 2.48 -17.57
N ALA A 207 1.93 2.34 -18.81
CA ALA A 207 1.69 3.33 -19.86
C ALA A 207 0.19 3.58 -20.13
N LYS A 208 -0.62 2.52 -20.16
CA LYS A 208 -2.09 2.61 -20.27
C LYS A 208 -2.73 3.32 -19.08
N SER A 209 -2.29 3.00 -17.86
CA SER A 209 -2.77 3.62 -16.62
C SER A 209 -2.46 5.12 -16.60
N THR A 210 -1.23 5.50 -16.94
CA THR A 210 -0.79 6.90 -17.10
C THR A 210 -1.65 7.64 -18.12
N ALA A 211 -1.89 7.02 -19.29
CA ALA A 211 -2.70 7.63 -20.34
C ALA A 211 -4.17 7.85 -19.90
N LEU A 212 -4.76 6.89 -19.20
CA LEU A 212 -6.12 7.01 -18.66
C LEU A 212 -6.21 8.11 -17.60
N LEU A 213 -5.28 8.16 -16.65
CA LEU A 213 -5.28 9.16 -15.58
C LEU A 213 -5.09 10.57 -16.14
N ALA A 214 -4.17 10.76 -17.09
CA ALA A 214 -4.00 12.01 -17.80
C ALA A 214 -5.29 12.44 -18.51
N ARG A 215 -6.00 11.49 -19.13
CA ARG A 215 -7.28 11.75 -19.78
C ARG A 215 -8.38 12.18 -18.80
N LEU A 216 -8.43 11.59 -17.61
CA LEU A 216 -9.51 11.79 -16.64
C LEU A 216 -9.29 12.98 -15.71
N HIS A 217 -8.04 13.31 -15.38
CA HIS A 217 -7.74 14.33 -14.38
C HIS A 217 -7.37 15.67 -15.02
N HIS A 218 -6.36 15.74 -15.90
CA HIS A 218 -6.05 16.92 -16.70
C HIS A 218 -5.16 16.52 -17.89
N PRO A 219 -5.57 16.75 -19.16
CA PRO A 219 -4.71 16.50 -20.30
C PRO A 219 -3.56 17.51 -20.30
N ASN A 220 -2.38 17.10 -19.84
CA ASN A 220 -1.16 17.88 -19.92
C ASN A 220 -0.20 17.26 -20.96
N GLU A 221 0.58 18.08 -21.66
CA GLU A 221 1.63 17.66 -22.60
C GLU A 221 2.65 16.72 -21.92
N GLU A 222 2.84 16.86 -20.61
CA GLU A 222 3.70 16.00 -19.78
C GLU A 222 3.29 14.51 -19.80
N ALA A 223 2.00 14.21 -20.01
CA ALA A 223 1.51 12.84 -20.04
C ALA A 223 2.13 12.02 -21.18
N VAL A 224 2.39 12.63 -22.33
CA VAL A 224 3.01 11.92 -23.47
C VAL A 224 4.43 11.50 -23.11
N THR A 225 5.19 12.39 -22.48
CA THR A 225 6.56 12.10 -22.01
C THR A 225 6.54 10.95 -20.99
N GLN A 226 5.64 10.99 -20.00
CA GLN A 226 5.51 9.94 -18.99
C GLN A 226 5.12 8.58 -19.59
N ILE A 227 4.22 8.57 -20.60
CA ILE A 227 3.87 7.34 -21.33
C ILE A 227 5.10 6.79 -22.07
N GLN A 228 5.89 7.64 -22.72
CA GLN A 228 7.11 7.23 -23.41
C GLN A 228 8.18 6.70 -22.45
N GLU A 229 8.30 7.30 -21.27
CA GLU A 229 9.18 6.84 -20.19
C GLU A 229 8.80 5.46 -19.68
N CYS A 230 7.50 5.18 -19.49
CA CYS A 230 7.03 3.84 -19.14
C CYS A 230 7.49 2.81 -20.18
N LEU A 231 7.49 3.16 -21.47
CA LEU A 231 7.81 2.27 -22.58
C LEU A 231 9.31 2.21 -22.93
N GLN A 232 10.20 2.75 -22.10
CA GLN A 232 11.66 2.69 -22.29
C GLN A 232 12.23 1.27 -22.46
N PRO A 233 11.71 0.22 -21.79
CA PRO A 233 12.17 -1.15 -22.00
C PRO A 233 12.00 -1.68 -23.43
N PHE A 234 11.18 -1.03 -24.26
CA PHE A 234 10.97 -1.43 -25.65
C PHE A 234 11.89 -0.65 -26.61
N PRO A 235 12.35 -1.30 -27.70
CA PRO A 235 13.04 -0.62 -28.81
C PRO A 235 12.20 0.52 -29.39
N GLN A 236 12.86 1.58 -29.87
CA GLN A 236 12.20 2.76 -30.43
C GLN A 236 11.18 2.41 -31.55
N SER A 237 11.52 1.44 -32.41
CA SER A 237 10.64 0.97 -33.50
C SER A 237 9.31 0.40 -33.03
N LEU A 238 9.24 -0.11 -31.80
CA LEU A 238 8.02 -0.61 -31.16
C LEU A 238 7.37 0.45 -30.26
N ARG A 239 8.20 1.29 -29.63
CA ARG A 239 7.76 2.32 -28.67
C ARG A 239 6.85 3.36 -29.32
N GLU A 240 7.25 3.90 -30.47
CA GLU A 240 6.51 5.00 -31.12
C GLU A 240 5.11 4.58 -31.59
N PRO A 241 4.93 3.45 -32.32
CA PRO A 241 3.59 2.99 -32.68
C PRO A 241 2.73 2.64 -31.46
N LEU A 242 3.31 1.98 -30.45
CA LEU A 242 2.60 1.61 -29.24
C LEU A 242 2.11 2.84 -28.47
N CYS A 243 2.99 3.81 -28.23
CA CYS A 243 2.65 5.07 -27.58
C CYS A 243 1.51 5.78 -28.31
N ARG A 244 1.57 5.86 -29.65
CA ARG A 244 0.52 6.46 -30.47
C ARG A 244 -0.82 5.75 -30.30
N ASN A 245 -0.82 4.42 -30.34
CA ASN A 245 -2.05 3.63 -30.18
C ASN A 245 -2.65 3.80 -28.78
N ILE A 246 -1.82 3.80 -27.72
CA ILE A 246 -2.26 4.03 -26.34
C ILE A 246 -2.93 5.41 -26.20
N ILE A 247 -2.29 6.45 -26.72
CA ILE A 247 -2.83 7.83 -26.66
C ILE A 247 -4.15 7.92 -27.44
N MET A 248 -4.22 7.30 -28.61
CA MET A 248 -5.42 7.30 -29.44
C MET A 248 -6.60 6.62 -28.75
N ASP A 249 -6.39 5.44 -28.16
CA ASP A 249 -7.43 4.77 -27.39
C ASP A 249 -7.86 5.64 -26.19
N ALA A 250 -6.88 6.09 -25.38
CA ALA A 250 -7.13 6.91 -24.19
C ALA A 250 -7.93 8.18 -24.46
N ALA A 251 -7.71 8.86 -25.58
CA ALA A 251 -8.43 10.08 -25.94
C ALA A 251 -9.95 9.90 -25.95
N THR A 252 -10.43 8.70 -26.29
CA THR A 252 -11.85 8.37 -26.42
C THR A 252 -12.49 7.82 -25.15
N ILE A 253 -11.69 7.35 -24.18
CA ILE A 253 -12.20 6.70 -22.97
C ILE A 253 -12.92 7.71 -22.08
N ARG A 254 -14.10 7.32 -21.59
CA ARG A 254 -14.87 8.02 -20.56
C ARG A 254 -15.00 7.14 -19.33
N LEU A 255 -15.27 7.78 -18.19
CA LEU A 255 -15.46 7.08 -16.91
C LEU A 255 -16.58 6.03 -16.97
N THR A 256 -17.63 6.29 -17.75
CA THR A 256 -18.76 5.36 -17.96
C THR A 256 -18.39 4.11 -18.75
N ASP A 257 -17.25 4.12 -19.45
CA ASP A 257 -16.80 2.98 -20.24
C ASP A 257 -16.06 1.95 -19.35
N ILE A 258 -15.60 2.37 -18.16
CA ILE A 258 -14.95 1.49 -17.18
C ILE A 258 -16.00 0.63 -16.49
N ARG A 259 -15.78 -0.69 -16.46
CA ARG A 259 -16.73 -1.64 -15.87
C ARG A 259 -16.76 -1.54 -14.34
N PRO A 260 -17.94 -1.46 -13.71
CA PRO A 260 -18.06 -1.61 -12.26
C PRO A 260 -17.70 -3.04 -11.82
N LEU A 261 -17.38 -3.21 -10.53
CA LEU A 261 -17.13 -4.53 -9.94
C LEU A 261 -18.37 -5.44 -9.96
N GLY A 262 -19.55 -4.84 -9.87
CA GLY A 262 -20.80 -5.57 -9.69
C GLY A 262 -20.82 -6.37 -8.38
N SER A 263 -21.52 -7.50 -8.38
CA SER A 263 -21.57 -8.41 -7.23
C SER A 263 -20.38 -9.36 -7.24
N VAL A 264 -19.50 -9.26 -6.24
CA VAL A 264 -18.38 -10.19 -6.06
C VAL A 264 -18.78 -11.25 -5.06
N ALA A 265 -18.47 -12.52 -5.36
CA ALA A 265 -18.83 -13.64 -4.50
C ALA A 265 -17.63 -14.56 -4.21
N CYS A 266 -17.49 -15.00 -2.96
CA CYS A 266 -16.43 -15.90 -2.51
C CYS A 266 -16.99 -17.08 -1.71
N TYR A 267 -16.15 -18.08 -1.45
CA TYR A 267 -16.49 -19.12 -0.48
C TYR A 267 -16.36 -18.58 0.95
N ARG A 268 -17.21 -19.05 1.86
CA ARG A 268 -17.34 -18.50 3.22
C ARG A 268 -16.03 -18.26 3.97
N ASP A 269 -15.11 -19.21 3.90
CA ASP A 269 -13.88 -19.21 4.69
C ASP A 269 -12.62 -18.82 3.88
N LEU A 270 -12.77 -18.47 2.60
CA LEU A 270 -11.67 -18.21 1.66
C LEU A 270 -11.75 -16.79 1.09
N PRO A 271 -10.61 -16.09 0.95
CA PRO A 271 -10.58 -14.82 0.24
C PRO A 271 -10.58 -15.06 -1.28
N VAL A 272 -11.01 -14.03 -2.01
CA VAL A 272 -10.59 -13.80 -3.39
C VAL A 272 -9.37 -12.89 -3.36
N LEU A 273 -8.38 -13.18 -4.21
CA LEU A 273 -7.12 -12.44 -4.31
C LEU A 273 -6.91 -12.01 -5.77
N SER A 274 -6.25 -10.89 -5.98
CA SER A 274 -5.76 -10.51 -7.30
C SER A 274 -4.66 -11.48 -7.78
N ALA A 275 -4.66 -11.71 -9.09
CA ALA A 275 -3.65 -12.48 -9.80
C ALA A 275 -3.51 -11.90 -11.21
N LEU A 276 -2.36 -12.12 -11.84
CA LEU A 276 -2.12 -11.72 -13.22
C LEU A 276 -2.13 -12.95 -14.12
N SER A 277 -2.85 -12.89 -15.23
CA SER A 277 -2.98 -14.02 -16.16
C SER A 277 -1.64 -14.46 -16.77
N TRP A 278 -0.69 -13.52 -16.90
CA TRP A 278 0.66 -13.77 -17.43
C TRP A 278 1.69 -14.11 -16.34
N LEU A 279 1.32 -14.11 -15.06
CA LEU A 279 2.20 -14.51 -13.95
C LEU A 279 1.52 -15.60 -13.11
N PRO A 280 1.49 -16.85 -13.60
CA PRO A 280 0.84 -17.94 -12.90
C PRO A 280 1.48 -18.19 -11.53
N GLU A 281 0.72 -18.79 -10.62
CA GLU A 281 1.15 -19.17 -9.25
C GLU A 281 1.55 -17.99 -8.35
N THR A 282 1.28 -16.76 -8.77
CA THR A 282 1.53 -15.55 -7.99
C THR A 282 0.22 -14.85 -7.66
N TRP A 283 0.04 -14.53 -6.39
CA TRP A 283 -1.12 -13.79 -5.88
C TRP A 283 -0.63 -12.50 -5.23
N PHE A 284 -1.43 -11.45 -5.37
CA PHE A 284 -1.10 -10.13 -4.86
C PHE A 284 -2.07 -9.75 -3.73
N SER A 285 -1.58 -8.96 -2.78
CA SER A 285 -2.38 -8.44 -1.67
C SER A 285 -3.00 -7.07 -1.97
N ASN A 286 -2.82 -6.55 -3.19
CA ASN A 286 -3.33 -5.25 -3.59
C ASN A 286 -4.84 -5.24 -3.82
N VAL A 287 -5.45 -6.40 -4.10
CA VAL A 287 -6.91 -6.58 -4.06
C VAL A 287 -7.24 -7.87 -3.32
N ILE A 288 -8.03 -7.75 -2.26
CA ILE A 288 -8.46 -8.90 -1.45
C ILE A 288 -9.94 -8.74 -1.14
N GLY A 289 -10.73 -9.79 -1.34
CA GLY A 289 -12.14 -9.81 -0.95
C GLY A 289 -12.49 -10.98 -0.06
N CYS A 290 -13.28 -10.78 0.99
CA CYS A 290 -13.76 -11.89 1.81
C CYS A 290 -15.02 -11.54 2.60
N LEU A 291 -15.68 -12.58 3.13
CA LEU A 291 -16.71 -12.38 4.14
C LEU A 291 -16.07 -12.04 5.50
N PRO A 292 -16.77 -11.27 6.36
CA PRO A 292 -16.30 -11.02 7.71
C PRO A 292 -16.13 -12.35 8.46
N GLY A 293 -15.06 -12.45 9.24
CA GLY A 293 -14.74 -13.64 10.02
C GLY A 293 -14.12 -14.81 9.24
N ALA A 294 -13.80 -14.64 7.94
CA ALA A 294 -13.23 -15.72 7.12
C ALA A 294 -12.01 -16.39 7.76
N LYS A 295 -12.03 -17.73 7.88
CA LYS A 295 -10.97 -18.49 8.55
C LYS A 295 -9.59 -18.30 7.93
N ALA A 296 -9.49 -18.22 6.61
CA ALA A 296 -8.22 -17.99 5.94
C ALA A 296 -7.59 -16.65 6.37
N VAL A 297 -8.38 -15.58 6.53
CA VAL A 297 -7.87 -14.29 7.03
C VAL A 297 -7.43 -14.42 8.49
N ALA A 298 -8.15 -15.16 9.33
CA ALA A 298 -7.69 -15.46 10.70
C ALA A 298 -6.35 -16.21 10.72
N ILE A 299 -6.13 -17.14 9.80
CA ILE A 299 -4.86 -17.87 9.67
C ILE A 299 -3.73 -16.93 9.23
N LEU A 300 -4.00 -16.00 8.31
CA LEU A 300 -3.04 -14.96 7.91
C LEU A 300 -2.65 -14.07 9.09
N LEU A 301 -3.63 -13.58 9.87
CA LEU A 301 -3.38 -12.79 11.09
C LEU A 301 -2.55 -13.58 12.13
N ARG A 302 -2.85 -14.87 12.33
CA ARG A 302 -2.04 -15.75 13.20
C ARG A 302 -0.62 -15.94 12.66
N THR A 303 -0.46 -15.99 11.34
CA THR A 303 0.83 -16.12 10.69
C THR A 303 1.67 -14.86 10.89
N ILE A 304 1.08 -13.67 10.76
CA ILE A 304 1.70 -12.39 11.12
C ILE A 304 2.17 -12.44 12.57
N HIS A 305 1.28 -12.81 13.49
CA HIS A 305 1.63 -12.90 14.90
C HIS A 305 2.80 -13.87 15.16
N LYS A 306 2.78 -15.07 14.56
CA LYS A 306 3.89 -16.03 14.65
C LYS A 306 5.21 -15.45 14.15
N ARG A 307 5.19 -14.72 13.03
CA ARG A 307 6.39 -14.12 12.40
C ARG A 307 7.00 -13.04 13.30
N TYR A 308 6.20 -12.10 13.82
CA TYR A 308 6.72 -11.08 14.74
C TYR A 308 7.19 -11.67 16.06
N ARG A 309 6.50 -12.67 16.61
CA ARG A 309 6.99 -13.39 17.80
C ARG A 309 8.35 -14.05 17.56
N PHE A 310 8.58 -14.58 16.36
CA PHE A 310 9.90 -15.11 15.98
C PHE A 310 10.94 -13.99 15.92
N LEU A 311 10.63 -12.83 15.34
CA LEU A 311 11.53 -11.67 15.33
C LEU A 311 11.88 -11.20 16.75
N GLU A 312 10.88 -11.07 17.62
CA GLU A 312 11.06 -10.70 19.03
C GLU A 312 11.96 -11.71 19.77
N ALA A 313 11.72 -13.01 19.58
CA ALA A 313 12.49 -14.07 20.26
C ALA A 313 13.96 -14.12 19.85
N ASN A 314 14.31 -13.56 18.68
CA ASN A 314 15.67 -13.50 18.16
C ASN A 314 16.26 -12.07 18.23
N ASP A 315 15.62 -11.15 18.95
CA ASP A 315 16.02 -9.73 19.07
C ASP A 315 16.19 -8.99 17.73
N ALA A 316 15.55 -9.51 16.67
CA ALA A 316 15.64 -8.97 15.30
C ALA A 316 14.85 -7.66 15.12
N ILE A 317 14.05 -7.26 16.13
CA ILE A 317 13.29 -6.00 16.12
C ILE A 317 14.18 -4.81 16.46
N PHE A 318 15.16 -4.98 17.35
CA PHE A 318 15.98 -3.88 17.87
C PHE A 318 17.45 -3.98 17.48
N THR A 319 17.87 -5.11 16.89
CA THR A 319 19.26 -5.31 16.44
C THR A 319 19.36 -5.53 14.93
N LEU A 320 20.55 -5.33 14.38
CA LEU A 320 20.85 -5.65 13.00
C LEU A 320 21.40 -7.08 12.91
N ILE A 321 20.66 -7.94 12.24
CA ILE A 321 21.08 -9.31 11.91
C ILE A 321 21.26 -9.38 10.39
N LYS A 322 22.48 -9.67 9.93
CA LYS A 322 22.82 -9.74 8.50
C LYS A 322 22.71 -11.16 7.95
N ASP A 323 22.99 -12.15 8.78
CA ASP A 323 23.07 -13.54 8.34
C ASP A 323 21.72 -14.24 8.49
N HIS A 324 21.34 -14.91 7.41
CA HIS A 324 20.28 -15.90 7.43
C HIS A 324 20.92 -17.25 7.78
N ASP A 325 20.78 -17.70 9.02
CA ASP A 325 20.98 -19.12 9.28
C ASP A 325 19.87 -19.89 8.56
N ASN A 326 20.21 -20.63 7.50
CA ASN A 326 19.26 -21.40 6.69
C ASN A 326 18.63 -22.60 7.43
N SER A 327 18.87 -22.73 8.74
CA SER A 327 18.30 -23.78 9.59
C SER A 327 16.78 -23.75 9.71
N HIS A 328 16.12 -22.59 9.50
CA HIS A 328 14.67 -22.45 9.65
C HIS A 328 14.03 -21.48 8.63
N TYR A 329 12.82 -21.79 8.13
CA TYR A 329 12.17 -20.99 7.09
C TYR A 329 11.83 -19.53 7.51
N LEU A 330 11.75 -19.27 8.83
CA LEU A 330 11.56 -17.92 9.36
C LEU A 330 12.87 -17.13 9.48
N SER A 331 14.04 -17.77 9.38
CA SER A 331 15.34 -17.08 9.45
C SER A 331 15.52 -16.05 8.32
N ARG A 332 14.78 -16.21 7.22
CA ARG A 332 14.68 -15.18 6.17
C ARG A 332 14.18 -13.84 6.67
N LEU A 333 13.48 -13.80 7.80
CA LEU A 333 12.96 -12.58 8.40
C LEU A 333 14.00 -11.89 9.31
N LEU A 334 15.10 -12.53 9.71
CA LEU A 334 16.02 -11.95 10.69
C LEU A 334 16.63 -10.60 10.25
N PRO A 335 16.90 -10.36 8.95
CA PRO A 335 17.27 -9.03 8.45
C PRO A 335 16.13 -8.03 8.32
N TRP A 336 15.01 -8.22 9.00
CA TRP A 336 13.82 -7.34 8.98
C TRP A 336 14.17 -5.84 9.07
N ARG A 337 15.17 -5.46 9.88
CA ARG A 337 15.65 -4.07 9.99
C ARG A 337 16.33 -3.52 8.73
N TYR A 338 16.89 -4.38 7.88
CA TYR A 338 17.53 -3.99 6.61
C TYR A 338 16.55 -3.90 5.44
N GLU A 339 15.50 -4.73 5.44
CA GLU A 339 14.63 -4.92 4.28
C GLU A 339 13.88 -3.65 3.84
N SER A 340 13.58 -2.70 4.74
CA SER A 340 12.81 -1.50 4.36
C SER A 340 13.59 -0.50 3.49
N ARG A 341 14.86 -0.80 3.16
CA ARG A 341 15.78 0.16 2.50
C ARG A 341 16.59 -0.43 1.35
N TYR A 342 16.44 -1.70 1.04
CA TYR A 342 17.01 -2.29 -0.18
C TYR A 342 16.07 -1.99 -1.35
N GLN A 343 16.29 -0.85 -2.03
CA GLN A 343 16.02 -0.81 -3.45
C GLN A 343 17.16 -1.61 -4.10
N PRO A 344 16.90 -2.75 -4.77
CA PRO A 344 17.95 -3.34 -5.59
C PRO A 344 18.45 -2.26 -6.56
N PRO A 345 19.76 -2.21 -6.88
CA PRO A 345 20.23 -1.33 -7.94
C PRO A 345 19.41 -1.65 -9.20
N GLY A 346 18.70 -0.64 -9.70
CA GLY A 346 17.92 -0.71 -10.94
C GLY A 346 18.80 -0.89 -12.16
#